data_AF-A0A0L0VWS5-F1
#
_entry.id   AF-A0A0L0VWS5-F1
#
_cell.length_a   1.000
_cell.length_b   1.000
_cell.length_c   1.000
_cell.angle_alpha   90.00
_cell.angle_beta   90.00
_cell.angle_gamma   90.00
#
_symmetry.space_group_name_H-M   'P 1'
#
loop_
_entity.id
_entity.type
_entity.pdbx_description
1 polymer ?
#
loop_
_entity_poly.entity_id
_entity_poly.type
_entity_poly.pdbx_seq_one_letter_code
_entity_poly.pdbx_strand_id
1 'polypeptide(L)'
;MHFPTLLSSIVLMAVACEIASAHKHHDKNTKVVFSCVDSPDEALQYTQAACGRATELEKPSIPSSPPKKFSFVQANQVKNSQTDYNCIGTNMDNNYCCLENAFTFQNHAIEALAKFVNDNCIVIPGN
;
A
#
# COMPACT_ATOMS: atom_id res chain seq x y z
N MET A 1 -9.84 46.24 53.92
CA MET A 1 -10.98 46.39 52.99
C MET A 1 -11.33 45.01 52.45
N HIS A 2 -12.61 44.74 52.19
CA HIS A 2 -13.17 43.69 51.30
C HIS A 2 -12.56 42.26 51.22
N PHE A 3 -13.40 41.28 51.57
CA PHE A 3 -13.53 39.96 50.89
C PHE A 3 -13.86 40.14 49.39
N PRO A 4 -13.88 39.12 48.50
CA PRO A 4 -13.82 37.64 48.70
C PRO A 4 -12.54 37.06 48.00
N THR A 5 -12.41 35.86 47.40
CA THR A 5 -13.34 34.80 46.95
C THR A 5 -12.65 33.44 46.84
N LEU A 6 -13.44 32.36 46.81
CA LEU A 6 -13.03 31.04 46.30
C LEU A 6 -12.78 31.07 44.78
N LEU A 7 -12.03 30.09 44.26
CA LEU A 7 -12.52 29.25 43.16
C LEU A 7 -11.76 27.92 43.07
N SER A 8 -12.50 26.82 43.10
CA SER A 8 -11.98 25.47 42.83
C SER A 8 -11.96 25.21 41.33
N SER A 9 -10.89 24.60 40.82
CA SER A 9 -10.81 23.97 39.49
C SER A 9 -9.55 23.13 39.36
N ILE A 10 -9.56 21.90 39.91
CA ILE A 10 -8.60 20.87 39.48
C ILE A 10 -9.17 20.24 38.22
N VAL A 11 -8.65 20.64 37.06
CA VAL A 11 -8.90 19.96 35.78
C VAL A 11 -7.58 19.70 35.09
N LEU A 12 -6.85 18.71 35.61
CA LEU A 12 -5.83 18.01 34.84
C LEU A 12 -6.55 17.21 33.74
N MET A 13 -6.74 17.82 32.57
CA MET A 13 -7.03 17.06 31.36
C MET A 13 -5.81 16.19 31.05
N ALA A 14 -5.81 14.97 31.57
CA ALA A 14 -4.95 13.92 31.09
C ALA A 14 -5.36 13.62 29.64
N VAL A 15 -4.76 14.35 28.71
CA VAL A 15 -4.80 14.01 27.29
C VAL A 15 -4.02 12.71 27.16
N ALA A 16 -4.73 11.60 27.35
CA ALA A 16 -4.37 10.31 26.80
C ALA A 16 -4.41 10.47 25.28
N CYS A 17 -3.33 11.03 24.73
CA CYS A 17 -2.99 10.83 23.36
C CYS A 17 -2.69 9.33 23.26
N GLU A 18 -3.71 8.56 22.93
CA GLU A 18 -3.54 7.24 22.33
C GLU A 18 -2.81 7.49 21.01
N ILE A 19 -1.49 7.61 21.11
CA ILE A 19 -0.60 7.39 20.00
C ILE A 19 -0.86 5.93 19.64
N ALA A 20 -1.79 5.73 18.71
CA ALA A 20 -2.05 4.46 18.08
C ALA A 20 -0.79 4.11 17.29
N SER A 21 0.21 3.61 18.01
CA SER A 21 1.52 3.21 17.54
C SER A 21 1.37 1.87 16.83
N ALA A 22 0.58 1.91 15.76
CA ALA A 22 0.56 0.99 14.65
C ALA A 22 1.89 1.07 13.87
N HIS A 23 3.01 0.97 14.59
CA HIS A 23 4.19 0.23 14.16
C HIS A 23 3.80 -1.23 14.00
N LYS A 24 2.87 -1.49 13.08
CA LYS A 24 2.69 -2.79 12.46
C LYS A 24 4.01 -3.01 11.73
N HIS A 25 4.93 -3.72 12.38
CA HIS A 25 5.96 -4.45 11.68
C HIS A 25 5.21 -5.27 10.63
N HIS A 26 5.25 -4.83 9.37
CA HIS A 26 4.73 -5.62 8.28
C HIS A 26 5.59 -6.88 8.23
N ASP A 27 5.02 -7.99 8.69
CA ASP A 27 5.57 -9.31 8.43
C ASP A 27 5.79 -9.43 6.93
N LYS A 28 7.06 -9.48 6.50
CA LYS A 28 7.47 -9.51 5.09
C LYS A 28 7.23 -10.88 4.45
N ASN A 29 6.10 -11.49 4.80
CA ASN A 29 5.81 -12.91 4.70
C ASN A 29 4.31 -13.21 4.48
N THR A 30 3.50 -12.22 4.13
CA THR A 30 2.15 -12.35 3.56
C THR A 30 2.25 -12.09 2.05
N LYS A 31 2.67 -13.02 1.17
CA LYS A 31 2.17 -14.40 0.94
C LYS A 31 0.64 -14.52 0.78
N VAL A 32 -0.04 -13.41 0.53
CA VAL A 32 -1.48 -13.41 0.28
C VAL A 32 -1.76 -13.84 -1.16
N VAL A 33 -2.80 -14.65 -1.32
CA VAL A 33 -3.44 -14.88 -2.61
C VAL A 33 -4.46 -13.77 -2.85
N PHE A 34 -4.31 -13.03 -3.93
CA PHE A 34 -5.16 -11.90 -4.29
C PHE A 34 -5.73 -12.10 -5.70
N SER A 35 -6.90 -11.52 -5.96
CA SER A 35 -7.58 -11.64 -7.26
C SER A 35 -7.82 -10.25 -7.83
N CYS A 36 -7.56 -10.07 -9.12
CA CYS A 36 -7.87 -8.83 -9.82
C CYS A 36 -9.30 -8.92 -10.38
N VAL A 37 -10.11 -7.90 -10.10
CA VAL A 37 -11.56 -7.96 -10.31
C VAL A 37 -11.93 -7.22 -11.59
N ASP A 38 -12.52 -7.95 -12.54
CA ASP A 38 -13.37 -7.36 -13.56
C ASP A 38 -14.62 -6.75 -12.89
N SER A 39 -14.60 -5.45 -12.60
CA SER A 39 -15.80 -4.73 -12.19
C SER A 39 -16.66 -4.50 -13.44
N PRO A 40 -17.83 -5.14 -13.58
CA PRO A 40 -18.62 -5.10 -14.83
C PRO A 40 -19.24 -3.73 -15.10
N ASP A 41 -19.30 -2.85 -14.10
CA ASP A 41 -19.87 -1.50 -14.16
C ASP A 41 -18.80 -0.39 -14.30
N GLU A 42 -17.50 -0.71 -14.25
CA GLU A 42 -16.42 0.28 -14.40
C GLU A 42 -15.78 0.24 -15.80
N ALA A 43 -15.60 1.43 -16.39
CA ALA A 43 -14.93 1.61 -17.69
C ALA A 43 -13.40 1.39 -17.64
N LEU A 44 -12.84 0.97 -16.50
CA LEU A 44 -11.43 0.75 -16.25
C LEU A 44 -11.22 -0.67 -15.69
N GLN A 45 -10.79 -1.58 -16.54
CA GLN A 45 -10.54 -2.98 -16.18
C GLN A 45 -9.14 -3.14 -15.58
N TYR A 46 -9.06 -3.22 -14.25
CA TYR A 46 -7.84 -3.48 -13.48
C TYR A 46 -7.45 -4.97 -13.49
N THR A 47 -7.28 -5.57 -14.67
CA THR A 47 -7.07 -7.01 -14.87
C THR A 47 -5.62 -7.48 -14.69
N GLN A 48 -4.64 -6.58 -14.84
CA GLN A 48 -3.23 -6.97 -14.83
C GLN A 48 -2.67 -7.11 -13.40
N ALA A 49 -2.56 -8.35 -12.93
CA ALA A 49 -1.97 -8.67 -11.63
C ALA A 49 -0.44 -8.49 -11.63
N ALA A 50 0.05 -7.65 -10.73
CA ALA A 50 1.46 -7.30 -10.60
C ALA A 50 1.93 -7.29 -9.14
N CYS A 51 3.25 -7.43 -8.96
CA CYS A 51 3.93 -7.37 -7.67
C CYS A 51 4.89 -6.19 -7.70
N GLY A 52 4.79 -5.28 -6.71
CA GLY A 52 5.53 -4.02 -6.73
C GLY A 52 6.19 -3.65 -5.40
N ARG A 53 7.25 -2.85 -5.48
CA ARG A 53 7.91 -2.24 -4.32
C ARG A 53 8.46 -0.86 -4.66
N ALA A 54 8.59 0.03 -3.68
CA ALA A 54 9.27 1.32 -3.88
C ALA A 54 10.79 1.11 -4.09
N THR A 55 11.38 1.81 -5.05
CA THR A 55 12.84 1.82 -5.32
C THR A 55 13.48 3.18 -5.06
N GLU A 56 12.72 4.27 -5.09
CA GLU A 56 13.16 5.61 -4.73
C GLU A 56 12.04 6.32 -3.95
N LEU A 57 12.36 7.04 -2.88
CA LEU A 57 11.43 7.90 -2.15
C LEU A 57 11.73 9.38 -2.46
N GLU A 58 10.73 10.25 -2.43
CA GLU A 58 10.92 11.70 -2.62
C GLU A 58 11.90 12.32 -1.61
N LYS A 59 11.94 11.81 -0.38
CA LYS A 59 12.86 12.20 0.69
C LYS A 59 13.45 10.96 1.36
N PRO A 60 14.58 10.40 0.86
CA PRO A 60 15.14 9.13 1.34
C PRO A 60 15.52 9.08 2.83
N SER A 61 15.71 10.23 3.48
CA SER A 61 15.95 10.34 4.93
C SER A 61 14.69 10.23 5.80
N ILE A 62 13.50 10.16 5.20
CA ILE A 62 12.21 10.06 5.89
C ILE A 62 11.53 8.75 5.47
N PRO A 63 11.49 7.71 6.34
CA PRO A 63 10.92 6.40 5.98
C PRO A 63 9.44 6.42 5.58
N SER A 64 8.68 7.43 6.00
CA SER A 64 7.29 7.68 5.62
C SER A 64 7.12 8.62 4.42
N SER A 65 8.21 8.98 3.72
CA SER A 65 8.14 9.74 2.48
C SER A 65 7.34 8.97 1.42
N PRO A 66 6.50 9.64 0.61
CA PRO A 66 5.94 9.04 -0.59
C PRO A 66 7.03 8.43 -1.49
N PRO A 67 6.76 7.27 -2.11
CA PRO A 67 7.56 6.75 -3.20
C PRO A 67 7.54 7.68 -4.42
N LYS A 68 8.66 7.67 -5.14
CA LYS A 68 8.92 8.39 -6.38
C LYS A 68 9.11 7.44 -7.56
N LYS A 69 9.72 6.28 -7.29
CA LYS A 69 9.84 5.15 -8.23
C LYS A 69 9.47 3.84 -7.57
N PHE A 70 9.04 2.90 -8.40
CA PHE A 70 8.71 1.53 -8.04
C PHE A 70 9.35 0.55 -9.02
N SER A 71 9.68 -0.65 -8.53
CA SER A 71 9.99 -1.82 -9.36
C SER A 71 8.76 -2.73 -9.41
N PHE A 72 8.45 -3.29 -10.58
CA PHE A 72 7.34 -4.23 -10.80
C PHE A 72 7.78 -5.50 -11.50
N VAL A 73 7.19 -6.63 -11.11
CA VAL A 73 7.18 -7.87 -11.89
C VAL A 73 5.75 -8.40 -12.00
N GLN A 74 5.49 -9.28 -12.98
CA GLN A 74 4.23 -10.00 -13.09
C GLN A 74 3.97 -10.82 -11.82
N ALA A 75 2.71 -10.89 -11.38
CA ALA A 75 2.34 -11.75 -10.25
C ALA A 75 2.25 -13.22 -10.68
N ASN A 76 2.59 -14.15 -9.77
CA ASN A 76 2.48 -15.57 -10.04
C ASN A 76 1.01 -15.98 -10.03
N GLN A 77 0.49 -16.52 -11.14
CA GLN A 77 -0.83 -17.15 -11.16
C GLN A 77 -0.85 -18.39 -10.26
N VAL A 78 -1.90 -18.54 -9.45
CA VAL A 78 -2.10 -19.70 -8.57
C VAL A 78 -2.50 -20.91 -9.41
N LYS A 79 -1.82 -22.04 -9.19
CA LYS A 79 -2.09 -23.29 -9.93
C LYS A 79 -3.56 -23.69 -9.80
N ASN A 80 -4.18 -23.98 -10.95
CA ASN A 80 -5.60 -24.33 -11.12
C ASN A 80 -6.61 -23.18 -10.88
N SER A 81 -6.18 -21.93 -10.70
CA SER A 81 -7.06 -20.75 -10.75
C SER A 81 -6.80 -19.89 -11.98
N GLN A 82 -7.81 -19.17 -12.45
CA GLN A 82 -7.71 -18.19 -13.54
C GLN A 82 -7.68 -16.74 -13.03
N THR A 83 -8.17 -16.51 -11.81
CA THR A 83 -8.36 -15.17 -11.23
C THR A 83 -7.37 -14.82 -10.14
N ASP A 84 -6.66 -15.82 -9.59
CA ASP A 84 -5.95 -15.68 -8.33
C ASP A 84 -4.43 -15.69 -8.52
N TYR A 85 -3.76 -14.76 -7.85
CA TYR A 85 -2.36 -14.42 -8.02
C TYR A 85 -1.65 -14.28 -6.67
N ASN A 86 -0.32 -14.31 -6.68
CA ASN A 86 0.49 -14.09 -5.48
C ASN A 86 1.89 -13.54 -5.81
N CYS A 87 2.53 -12.90 -4.83
CA CYS A 87 3.88 -12.36 -4.95
C CYS A 87 4.98 -13.23 -4.31
N ILE A 88 4.74 -14.54 -4.10
CA ILE A 88 5.68 -15.43 -3.42
C ILE A 88 6.96 -15.58 -4.27
N GLY A 89 8.12 -15.30 -3.66
CA GLY A 89 9.43 -15.39 -4.33
C GLY A 89 9.80 -14.21 -5.23
N THR A 90 8.93 -13.22 -5.42
CA THR A 90 9.18 -12.06 -6.30
C THR A 90 10.09 -10.98 -5.71
N ASN A 91 10.35 -11.02 -4.39
CA ASN A 91 11.10 -10.00 -3.64
C ASN A 91 10.48 -8.57 -3.72
N MET A 92 9.15 -8.51 -3.82
CA MET A 92 8.33 -7.30 -3.82
C MET A 92 7.50 -7.18 -2.53
N ASP A 93 7.13 -5.95 -2.17
CA ASP A 93 6.51 -5.64 -0.87
C ASP A 93 4.97 -5.61 -0.91
N ASN A 94 4.35 -5.34 -2.07
CA ASN A 94 2.89 -5.16 -2.20
C ASN A 94 2.32 -5.85 -3.45
N ASN A 95 1.05 -6.25 -3.34
CA ASN A 95 0.23 -6.74 -4.44
C ASN A 95 -0.43 -5.55 -5.17
N TYR A 96 -0.56 -5.64 -6.50
CA TYR A 96 -1.22 -4.62 -7.31
C TYR A 96 -2.14 -5.26 -8.36
N CYS A 97 -3.22 -4.57 -8.66
CA CYS A 97 -3.97 -4.76 -9.90
C CYS A 97 -3.83 -3.48 -10.73
N CYS A 98 -3.43 -3.62 -11.98
CA CYS A 98 -3.22 -2.52 -12.91
C CYS A 98 -4.18 -2.64 -14.09
N LEU A 99 -4.41 -1.52 -14.78
CA LEU A 99 -5.14 -1.50 -16.05
C LEU A 99 -4.54 -2.51 -17.04
N GLU A 100 -5.38 -3.05 -17.92
CA GLU A 100 -4.95 -3.99 -18.96
C GLU A 100 -3.75 -3.42 -19.75
N ASN A 101 -2.68 -4.21 -19.87
CA ASN A 101 -1.43 -3.86 -20.58
C ASN A 101 -0.68 -2.62 -20.04
N ALA A 102 -0.92 -2.19 -18.79
CA ALA A 102 -0.13 -1.11 -18.15
C ALA A 102 1.39 -1.42 -18.14
N PHE A 103 1.76 -2.70 -18.01
CA PHE A 103 3.13 -3.20 -18.14
C PHE A 103 3.25 -4.32 -19.17
N THR A 104 4.36 -4.35 -19.91
CA THR A 104 4.72 -5.44 -20.85
C THR A 104 5.89 -6.23 -20.27
N PHE A 105 5.61 -7.18 -19.38
CA PHE A 105 6.64 -7.98 -18.70
C PHE A 105 7.41 -8.89 -19.68
N GLN A 106 8.75 -8.83 -19.62
CA GLN A 106 9.66 -9.64 -20.45
C GLN A 106 10.71 -10.36 -19.59
N ASN A 107 10.24 -11.14 -18.60
CA ASN A 107 11.09 -11.90 -17.65
C ASN A 107 12.08 -11.06 -16.81
N HIS A 108 11.87 -9.74 -16.73
CA HIS A 108 12.66 -8.81 -15.91
C HIS A 108 11.75 -7.79 -15.20
N ALA A 109 12.29 -7.13 -14.18
CA ALA A 109 11.56 -6.10 -13.45
C ALA A 109 11.52 -4.77 -14.21
N ILE A 110 10.37 -4.10 -14.18
CA ILE A 110 10.11 -2.83 -14.84
C ILE A 110 10.12 -1.71 -13.79
N GLU A 111 10.92 -0.67 -13.99
CA GLU A 111 10.89 0.53 -13.15
C GLU A 111 9.81 1.51 -13.65
N ALA A 112 8.97 2.00 -12.73
CA ALA A 112 7.87 2.92 -13.00
C ALA A 112 7.94 4.17 -12.11
N LEU A 113 7.51 5.33 -12.64
CA LEU A 113 7.34 6.55 -11.84
C LEU A 113 6.07 6.47 -10.99
N ALA A 114 6.10 7.01 -9.78
CA ALA A 114 4.94 6.98 -8.87
C ALA A 114 3.66 7.59 -9.47
N LYS A 115 3.77 8.62 -10.32
CA LYS A 115 2.61 9.16 -11.05
C LYS A 115 1.98 8.09 -11.95
N PHE A 116 2.77 7.38 -12.76
CA PHE A 116 2.26 6.33 -13.65
C PHE A 116 1.55 5.23 -12.86
N VAL A 117 2.14 4.82 -11.72
CA VAL A 117 1.53 3.81 -10.83
C VAL A 117 0.19 4.31 -10.29
N ASN A 118 0.12 5.54 -9.77
CA ASN A 118 -1.12 6.11 -9.25
C ASN A 118 -2.20 6.34 -10.33
N ASP A 119 -1.79 6.57 -11.58
CA ASP A 119 -2.69 6.75 -12.73
C ASP A 119 -3.24 5.41 -13.29
N ASN A 120 -2.54 4.28 -13.08
CA ASN A 120 -2.81 3.00 -13.79
C ASN A 120 -2.93 1.75 -12.88
N CYS A 121 -2.68 1.86 -11.57
CA CYS A 121 -2.66 0.72 -10.65
C CYS A 121 -3.24 1.03 -9.28
N ILE A 122 -3.95 0.06 -8.71
CA ILE A 122 -4.41 0.06 -7.31
C ILE A 122 -3.58 -0.93 -6.48
N VAL A 123 -3.25 -0.55 -5.25
CA VAL A 123 -2.65 -1.46 -4.25
C VAL A 123 -3.75 -2.37 -3.74
N ILE A 124 -3.55 -3.68 -3.83
CA ILE A 124 -4.45 -4.65 -3.20
C ILE A 124 -3.94 -4.97 -1.80
N PRO A 125 -4.70 -4.68 -0.73
CA PRO A 125 -4.29 -5.03 0.62
C PRO A 125 -4.17 -6.56 0.76
N GLY A 126 -3.17 -7.00 1.52
CA GLY A 126 -3.06 -8.40 1.89
C GLY A 126 -4.07 -8.76 2.98
N ASN A 127 -4.97 -9.70 2.67
CA ASN A 127 -5.79 -10.46 3.61
C ASN A 127 -4.94 -11.28 4.60
#